data_AF-A0A2S4MFS5-F1
#
_entry.id   AF-A0A2S4MFS5-F1
#
_cell.length_a   1.000
_cell.length_b   1.000
_cell.length_c   1.000
_cell.angle_alpha   90.00
_cell.angle_beta   90.00
_cell.angle_gamma   90.00
#
_symmetry.space_group_name_H-M   'P 1'
#
loop_
_entity.id
_entity.type
_entity.pdbx_description
1 polymer ?
#
loop_
_entity_poly.entity_id
_entity_poly.type
_entity_poly.pdbx_seq_one_letter_code
_entity_poly.pdbx_strand_id
1 'polypeptide(L)'
;MEQSARSDTAAFLRRVLPGQGVLCAAKLEQGTKGPWWRHKPVADVDGLAARVQSINTAKADAYMAMAGFRERREAGPAGGRARFRRTGENAQWFRSLWLDIDVKPGRDDAYSTPAQAAKGIDRFIRESGLPFPLVVSSGHGFHLYWPFGQYISRDGWQRLACDL
;
A
#
# COMPACT_ATOMS: atom_id res chain seq x y z
N MET A 1 24.48 22.43 -0.68
CA MET A 1 23.00 22.56 -0.71
C MET A 1 22.47 21.40 -1.54
N GLU A 2 22.24 20.28 -0.90
CA GLU A 2 21.98 19.01 -1.56
C GLU A 2 20.46 18.86 -1.68
N GLN A 3 19.92 19.12 -2.88
CA GLN A 3 18.56 18.69 -3.22
C GLN A 3 18.56 17.17 -3.25
N SER A 4 18.33 16.57 -2.08
CA SER A 4 17.97 15.17 -1.94
C SER A 4 16.84 14.89 -2.93
N ALA A 5 17.05 13.93 -3.84
CA ALA A 5 16.15 13.59 -4.92
C ALA A 5 14.73 13.41 -4.37
N ARG A 6 13.89 14.43 -4.58
CA ARG A 6 12.50 14.42 -4.13
C ARG A 6 11.79 13.36 -4.98
N SER A 7 11.59 12.17 -4.40
CA SER A 7 10.82 11.10 -5.03
C SER A 7 9.49 11.66 -5.53
N ASP A 8 9.28 11.62 -6.85
CA ASP A 8 8.00 11.99 -7.44
C ASP A 8 6.97 10.94 -7.00
N THR A 9 6.10 11.34 -6.08
CA THR A 9 5.03 10.51 -5.54
C THR A 9 4.21 9.90 -6.66
N ALA A 10 3.84 10.68 -7.69
CA ALA A 10 3.01 10.17 -8.77
C ALA A 10 3.76 9.12 -9.60
N ALA A 11 5.05 9.35 -9.90
CA ALA A 11 5.87 8.37 -10.60
C ALA A 11 5.98 7.03 -9.85
N PHE A 12 6.21 7.08 -8.53
CA PHE A 12 6.20 5.88 -7.69
C PHE A 12 4.84 5.17 -7.73
N LEU A 13 3.75 5.90 -7.52
CA LEU A 13 2.39 5.34 -7.52
C LEU A 13 2.04 4.68 -8.85
N ARG A 14 2.36 5.31 -10.00
CA ARG A 14 2.12 4.72 -11.33
C ARG A 14 2.87 3.41 -11.53
N ARG A 15 4.03 3.26 -10.89
CA ARG A 15 4.86 2.06 -11.00
C ARG A 15 4.27 0.90 -10.19
N VAL A 16 3.74 1.16 -9.00
CA VAL A 16 3.32 0.09 -8.07
C VAL A 16 1.82 -0.18 -8.05
N LEU A 17 0.98 0.76 -8.49
CA LEU A 17 -0.47 0.65 -8.49
C LEU A 17 -1.06 0.41 -9.88
N PRO A 18 -2.21 -0.28 -9.98
CA PRO A 18 -2.95 -0.36 -11.23
C PRO A 18 -3.45 1.04 -11.63
N GLY A 19 -3.44 1.32 -12.94
CA GLY A 19 -4.07 2.52 -13.51
C GLY A 19 -5.57 2.35 -13.77
N GLN A 20 -6.20 1.28 -13.26
CA GLN A 20 -7.60 0.95 -13.47
C GLN A 20 -8.35 0.80 -12.14
N GLY A 21 -9.65 1.08 -12.19
CA GLY A 21 -10.52 1.06 -11.03
C GLY A 21 -10.38 2.31 -10.15
N VAL A 22 -11.16 2.34 -9.09
CA VAL A 22 -11.10 3.40 -8.07
C VAL A 22 -9.88 3.14 -7.19
N LEU A 23 -9.06 4.15 -6.93
CA LEU A 23 -7.94 4.05 -5.98
C LEU A 23 -8.38 4.58 -4.61
N CYS A 24 -7.61 4.31 -3.55
CA CYS A 24 -7.97 4.75 -2.21
C CYS A 24 -6.76 5.28 -1.44
N ALA A 25 -6.86 6.51 -0.97
CA ALA A 25 -6.02 7.03 0.10
C ALA A 25 -6.68 6.73 1.46
N ALA A 26 -5.88 6.62 2.51
CA ALA A 26 -6.38 6.54 3.87
C ALA A 26 -5.50 7.35 4.83
N LYS A 27 -6.10 7.75 5.94
CA LYS A 27 -5.40 8.19 7.14
C LYS A 27 -6.12 7.66 8.37
N LEU A 28 -5.38 7.45 9.45
CA LEU A 28 -5.94 7.13 10.74
C LEU A 28 -6.46 8.43 11.39
N GLU A 29 -7.71 8.44 11.80
CA GLU A 29 -8.33 9.55 12.52
C GLU A 29 -8.60 9.13 13.96
N GLN A 30 -8.47 10.07 14.89
CA GLN A 30 -8.87 9.85 16.28
C GLN A 30 -10.35 10.18 16.43
N GLY A 31 -11.13 9.25 16.98
CA GLY A 31 -12.55 9.42 17.29
C GLY A 31 -12.83 9.22 18.77
N THR A 32 -14.05 9.55 19.19
CA THR A 32 -14.51 9.37 20.59
C THR A 32 -14.53 7.91 21.05
N LYS A 33 -14.57 6.96 20.11
CA LYS A 33 -14.57 5.51 20.35
C LYS A 33 -13.21 4.85 20.04
N GLY A 34 -12.16 5.65 19.87
CA GLY A 34 -10.84 5.20 19.44
C GLY A 34 -10.54 5.51 17.97
N PRO A 35 -9.37 5.08 17.48
CA PRO A 35 -8.90 5.39 16.14
C PRO A 35 -9.72 4.66 15.07
N TRP A 36 -9.92 5.30 13.92
CA TRP A 36 -10.61 4.70 12.78
C TRP A 36 -10.00 5.14 11.45
N TRP A 37 -10.13 4.28 10.44
CA TRP A 37 -9.59 4.54 9.11
C TRP A 37 -10.53 5.40 8.28
N ARG A 38 -10.07 6.60 7.91
CA ARG A 38 -10.77 7.44 6.93
C ARG A 38 -10.30 7.10 5.52
N HIS A 39 -11.07 6.24 4.84
CA HIS A 39 -10.86 5.94 3.43
C HIS A 39 -11.40 7.06 2.52
N LYS A 40 -10.61 7.43 1.51
CA LYS A 40 -11.00 8.40 0.49
C LYS A 40 -10.78 7.80 -0.91
N PRO A 41 -11.86 7.45 -1.64
CA PRO A 41 -11.73 7.00 -3.02
C PRO A 41 -11.32 8.15 -3.95
N VAL A 42 -10.36 7.89 -4.82
CA VAL A 42 -9.82 8.81 -5.84
C VAL A 42 -9.85 8.12 -7.21
N ALA A 43 -9.92 8.91 -8.28
CA ALA A 43 -10.21 8.39 -9.62
C ALA A 43 -8.97 7.79 -10.30
N ASP A 44 -7.81 8.37 -10.02
CA ASP A 44 -6.55 8.10 -10.71
C ASP A 44 -5.37 8.33 -9.76
N VAL A 45 -4.15 8.06 -10.24
CA VAL A 45 -2.95 8.16 -9.40
C VAL A 45 -2.55 9.61 -9.14
N ASP A 46 -2.88 10.56 -10.01
CA ASP A 46 -2.60 11.99 -9.76
C ASP A 46 -3.45 12.52 -8.61
N GLY A 47 -4.74 12.18 -8.60
CA GLY A 47 -5.64 12.45 -7.47
C GLY A 47 -5.22 11.74 -6.19
N LEU A 48 -4.67 10.53 -6.30
CA LEU A 48 -4.07 9.82 -5.16
C LEU A 48 -2.83 10.55 -4.64
N ALA A 49 -1.90 10.93 -5.53
CA ALA A 49 -0.67 11.65 -5.20
C ALA A 49 -0.99 12.97 -4.48
N ALA A 50 -1.88 13.78 -5.03
CA ALA A 50 -2.32 15.02 -4.42
C ALA A 50 -2.94 14.79 -3.04
N ARG A 51 -3.73 13.71 -2.88
CA ARG A 51 -4.36 13.37 -1.59
C ARG A 51 -3.33 12.96 -0.54
N VAL A 52 -2.41 12.06 -0.85
CA VAL A 52 -1.39 11.61 0.12
C VAL A 52 -0.44 12.76 0.48
N GLN A 53 -0.08 13.60 -0.49
CA GLN A 53 0.70 14.82 -0.23
C GLN A 53 -0.03 15.79 0.69
N SER A 54 -1.33 15.99 0.49
CA SER A 54 -2.14 16.83 1.39
C SER A 54 -2.18 16.29 2.82
N ILE A 55 -2.28 14.96 3.01
CA ILE A 55 -2.24 14.33 4.34
C ILE A 55 -0.87 14.54 4.99
N ASN A 56 0.22 14.31 4.25
CA ASN A 56 1.58 14.52 4.74
C ASN A 56 1.86 15.98 5.10
N THR A 57 1.40 16.94 4.29
CA THR A 57 1.50 18.39 4.58
C THR A 57 0.78 18.74 5.88
N ALA A 58 -0.34 18.08 6.18
CA ALA A 58 -1.05 18.19 7.45
C ALA A 58 -0.38 17.43 8.61
N LYS A 59 0.86 16.92 8.41
CA LYS A 59 1.66 16.20 9.41
C LYS A 59 0.98 14.94 9.96
N ALA A 60 0.22 14.26 9.10
CA ALA A 60 -0.39 12.98 9.40
C ALA A 60 0.19 11.88 8.49
N ASP A 61 0.13 10.64 8.95
CA ASP A 61 0.53 9.48 8.15
C ASP A 61 -0.47 9.22 7.03
N ALA A 62 0.05 9.14 5.80
CA ALA A 62 -0.71 8.88 4.60
C ALA A 62 -0.55 7.43 4.16
N TYR A 63 -1.67 6.78 3.88
CA TYR A 63 -1.72 5.38 3.44
C TYR A 63 -2.44 5.28 2.10
N MET A 64 -2.16 4.21 1.38
CA MET A 64 -2.83 3.88 0.13
C MET A 64 -3.21 2.40 0.07
N ALA A 65 -4.27 2.08 -0.65
CA ALA A 65 -4.57 0.71 -1.02
C ALA A 65 -3.80 0.31 -2.29
N MET A 66 -3.35 -0.94 -2.33
CA MET A 66 -2.58 -1.50 -3.46
C MET A 66 -3.44 -1.98 -4.63
N ALA A 67 -4.77 -2.01 -4.46
CA ALA A 67 -5.71 -2.48 -5.45
C ALA A 67 -6.48 -1.33 -6.10
N GLY A 68 -6.89 -1.55 -7.35
CA GLY A 68 -7.96 -0.82 -8.01
C GLY A 68 -9.30 -1.48 -7.72
N PHE A 69 -10.26 -0.71 -7.20
CA PHE A 69 -11.57 -1.20 -6.76
C PHE A 69 -12.63 -1.02 -7.85
N ARG A 70 -13.65 -1.91 -7.87
CA ARG A 70 -14.77 -1.83 -8.83
C ARG A 70 -15.66 -0.63 -8.54
N GLU A 71 -16.13 -0.55 -7.30
CA GLU A 71 -17.20 0.36 -6.90
C GLU A 71 -16.66 1.53 -6.07
N ARG A 72 -17.05 2.76 -6.46
CA ARG A 72 -16.80 3.97 -5.66
C ARG A 72 -17.76 4.07 -4.46
N ARG A 73 -18.92 3.42 -4.54
CA ARG A 73 -19.93 3.39 -3.48
C ARG A 73 -20.66 2.05 -3.51
N GLU A 74 -20.62 1.34 -2.40
CA GLU A 74 -21.41 0.13 -2.19
C GLU A 74 -22.55 0.44 -1.22
N ALA A 75 -23.70 -0.19 -1.42
CA ALA A 75 -24.82 -0.09 -0.49
C ALA A 75 -24.38 -0.44 0.94
N GLY A 76 -24.92 0.26 1.95
CA GLY A 76 -24.73 -0.12 3.35
C GLY A 76 -25.43 -1.45 3.66
N PRO A 77 -25.03 -2.17 4.73
CA PRO A 77 -25.83 -3.29 5.20
C PRO A 77 -27.23 -2.79 5.58
N ALA A 78 -28.27 -3.58 5.34
CA ALA A 78 -29.65 -3.28 5.72
C ALA A 78 -30.16 -1.88 5.30
N GLY A 79 -29.89 -1.46 4.06
CA GLY A 79 -30.36 -0.16 3.54
C GLY A 79 -29.57 1.05 4.04
N GLY A 80 -28.43 0.82 4.71
CA GLY A 80 -27.54 1.90 5.15
C GLY A 80 -26.98 2.73 3.99
N ARG A 81 -26.52 3.95 4.30
CA ARG A 81 -26.00 4.90 3.30
C ARG A 81 -24.86 4.29 2.48
N ALA A 82 -24.97 4.40 1.16
CA ALA A 82 -23.95 3.92 0.25
C ALA A 82 -22.62 4.64 0.47
N ARG A 83 -21.55 3.87 0.68
CA ARG A 83 -20.20 4.37 0.98
C ARG A 83 -19.16 3.52 0.27
N PHE A 84 -17.99 4.11 0.03
CA PHE A 84 -16.84 3.34 -0.43
C PHE A 84 -16.43 2.32 0.62
N ARG A 85 -16.15 1.07 0.22
CA ARG A 85 -15.56 0.06 1.10
C ARG A 85 -14.30 -0.50 0.47
N ARG A 86 -13.21 -0.46 1.24
CA ARG A 86 -11.92 -1.01 0.87
C ARG A 86 -11.85 -2.50 1.28
N THR A 87 -12.62 -3.35 0.61
CA THR A 87 -12.68 -4.79 0.90
C THR A 87 -11.94 -5.61 -0.15
N GLY A 88 -11.57 -6.85 0.20
CA GLY A 88 -11.03 -7.80 -0.79
C GLY A 88 -12.05 -8.13 -1.88
N GLU A 89 -13.34 -8.18 -1.58
CA GLU A 89 -14.41 -8.43 -2.55
C GLU A 89 -14.54 -7.33 -3.60
N ASN A 90 -14.36 -6.06 -3.21
CA ASN A 90 -14.41 -4.93 -4.14
C ASN A 90 -13.07 -4.72 -4.89
N ALA A 91 -11.98 -5.34 -4.43
CA ALA A 91 -10.69 -5.27 -5.11
C ALA A 91 -10.72 -6.06 -6.43
N GLN A 92 -10.29 -5.43 -7.52
CA GLN A 92 -10.38 -6.00 -8.86
C GLN A 92 -9.03 -6.08 -9.56
N TRP A 93 -8.27 -4.98 -9.55
CA TRP A 93 -7.04 -4.85 -10.31
C TRP A 93 -5.85 -4.77 -9.36
N PHE A 94 -4.79 -5.50 -9.67
CA PHE A 94 -3.53 -5.48 -8.94
C PHE A 94 -2.38 -5.31 -9.92
N ARG A 95 -1.33 -4.61 -9.50
CA ARG A 95 -0.13 -4.38 -10.32
C ARG A 95 1.17 -4.79 -9.63
N SER A 96 1.15 -5.16 -8.36
CA SER A 96 2.38 -5.56 -7.67
C SER A 96 2.12 -6.68 -6.67
N LEU A 97 3.16 -7.47 -6.40
CA LEU A 97 3.32 -8.08 -5.08
C LEU A 97 4.00 -7.07 -4.15
N TRP A 98 3.72 -7.17 -2.86
CA TRP A 98 4.39 -6.33 -1.88
C TRP A 98 4.58 -7.09 -0.57
N LEU A 99 5.60 -6.70 0.18
CA LEU A 99 5.83 -7.14 1.55
C LEU A 99 6.06 -5.91 2.43
N ASP A 100 5.48 -5.95 3.63
CA ASP A 100 5.64 -4.94 4.67
C ASP A 100 6.44 -5.57 5.82
N ILE A 101 7.63 -5.05 6.05
CA ILE A 101 8.60 -5.60 7.01
C ILE A 101 8.75 -4.62 8.15
N ASP A 102 8.27 -5.03 9.32
CA ASP A 102 8.37 -4.27 10.56
C ASP A 102 9.78 -4.37 11.18
N VAL A 103 10.29 -3.23 11.67
CA VAL A 103 11.44 -3.15 12.56
C VAL A 103 10.98 -2.57 13.90
N LYS A 104 10.81 -3.44 14.89
CA LYS A 104 10.26 -3.11 16.21
C LYS A 104 11.09 -3.82 17.29
N PRO A 105 12.07 -3.13 17.92
CA PRO A 105 12.87 -3.71 19.00
C PRO A 105 12.00 -4.29 20.11
N GLY A 106 12.30 -5.53 20.52
CA GLY A 106 11.60 -6.21 21.63
C GLY A 106 10.25 -6.84 21.25
N ARG A 107 9.90 -6.89 19.96
CA ARG A 107 8.71 -7.60 19.47
C ARG A 107 9.14 -8.88 18.73
N ASP A 108 8.60 -10.02 19.12
CA ASP A 108 9.08 -11.34 18.65
C ASP A 108 8.79 -11.62 17.17
N ASP A 109 7.75 -11.00 16.59
CA ASP A 109 7.35 -11.13 15.18
C ASP A 109 7.85 -9.95 14.32
N ALA A 110 8.92 -9.28 14.74
CA ALA A 110 9.55 -8.20 13.98
C ALA A 110 11.09 -8.24 14.09
N TYR A 111 11.77 -7.60 13.15
CA TYR A 111 13.21 -7.42 13.27
C TYR A 111 13.52 -6.38 14.35
N SER A 112 14.59 -6.60 15.14
CA SER A 112 14.98 -5.61 16.15
C SER A 112 15.69 -4.40 15.57
N THR A 113 16.36 -4.55 14.42
CA THR A 113 17.12 -3.47 13.79
C THR A 113 16.97 -3.44 12.26
N PRO A 114 17.16 -2.29 11.61
CA PRO A 114 17.14 -2.20 10.15
C PRO A 114 18.20 -3.09 9.48
N ALA A 115 19.38 -3.24 10.10
CA ALA A 115 20.45 -4.10 9.57
C ALA A 115 20.07 -5.59 9.59
N GLN A 116 19.35 -6.05 10.62
CA GLN A 116 18.82 -7.42 10.65
C GLN A 116 17.72 -7.61 9.60
N ALA A 117 16.81 -6.64 9.46
CA ALA A 117 15.79 -6.69 8.41
C ALA A 117 16.42 -6.74 7.01
N ALA A 118 17.45 -5.94 6.73
CA ALA A 118 18.15 -5.96 5.45
C ALA A 118 18.77 -7.33 5.14
N LYS A 119 19.38 -8.00 6.13
CA LYS A 119 19.89 -9.38 5.96
C LYS A 119 18.76 -10.37 5.71
N GLY A 120 17.64 -10.23 6.40
CA GLY A 120 16.45 -11.06 6.19
C GLY A 120 15.85 -10.89 4.80
N ILE A 121 15.77 -9.65 4.30
CA ILE A 121 15.33 -9.32 2.95
C ILE A 121 16.24 -9.97 1.91
N ASP A 122 17.56 -9.79 2.05
CA ASP A 122 18.54 -10.38 1.14
C ASP A 122 18.45 -11.90 1.09
N ARG A 123 18.33 -12.54 2.26
CA ARG A 123 18.12 -13.98 2.38
C ARG A 123 16.83 -14.42 1.67
N PHE A 124 15.71 -13.76 1.97
CA PHE A 124 14.42 -14.08 1.36
C PHE A 124 14.46 -13.98 -0.17
N ILE A 125 15.09 -12.93 -0.72
CA ILE A 125 15.22 -12.75 -2.17
C ILE A 125 16.05 -13.89 -2.79
N ARG A 126 17.17 -14.29 -2.15
CA ARG A 126 17.99 -15.41 -2.64
C ARG A 126 17.25 -16.75 -2.58
N GLU A 127 16.53 -17.02 -1.50
CA GLU A 127 15.82 -18.29 -1.28
C GLU A 127 14.58 -18.43 -2.16
N SER A 128 13.82 -17.35 -2.34
CA SER A 128 12.63 -17.34 -3.21
C SER A 128 12.96 -17.31 -4.70
N GLY A 129 14.18 -16.87 -5.06
CA GLY A 129 14.57 -16.65 -6.46
C GLY A 129 13.84 -15.47 -7.12
N LEU A 130 13.15 -14.64 -6.35
CA LEU A 130 12.52 -13.43 -6.86
C LEU A 130 13.58 -12.40 -7.32
N PRO A 131 13.26 -11.55 -8.31
CA PRO A 131 14.14 -10.43 -8.66
C PRO A 131 14.21 -9.44 -7.49
N PHE A 132 15.22 -8.57 -7.49
CA PHE A 132 15.34 -7.55 -6.44
C PHE A 132 14.15 -6.55 -6.51
N PRO A 133 13.45 -6.28 -5.40
CA PRO A 133 12.28 -5.39 -5.38
C PRO A 133 12.66 -3.91 -5.43
N LEU A 134 11.65 -3.07 -5.64
CA LEU A 134 11.71 -1.68 -5.20
C LEU A 134 11.62 -1.65 -3.66
N VAL A 135 12.57 -0.99 -3.01
CA VAL A 135 12.65 -0.89 -1.55
C VAL A 135 12.36 0.54 -1.12
N VAL A 136 11.42 0.71 -0.19
CA VAL A 136 11.08 2.00 0.41
C VAL A 136 11.20 1.90 1.92
N SER A 137 11.93 2.83 2.54
CA SER A 137 11.91 2.96 4.01
C SER A 137 10.54 3.47 4.45
N SER A 138 9.85 2.71 5.29
CA SER A 138 8.52 3.09 5.81
C SER A 138 8.60 3.97 7.06
N GLY A 139 9.80 4.26 7.55
CA GLY A 139 10.06 4.94 8.82
C GLY A 139 10.17 3.98 10.01
N HIS A 140 9.46 2.85 9.98
CA HIS A 140 9.49 1.81 11.02
C HIS A 140 9.88 0.44 10.45
N GLY A 141 10.52 0.42 9.28
CA GLY A 141 10.80 -0.81 8.55
C GLY A 141 10.95 -0.58 7.05
N PHE A 142 10.59 -1.58 6.25
CA PHE A 142 10.75 -1.56 4.80
C PHE A 142 9.49 -2.04 4.09
N HIS A 143 9.06 -1.30 3.07
CA HIS A 143 8.12 -1.78 2.09
C HIS A 143 8.87 -2.27 0.85
N LEU A 144 8.57 -3.49 0.42
CA LEU A 144 9.10 -4.09 -0.80
C LEU A 144 7.98 -4.16 -1.84
N TYR A 145 8.29 -3.85 -3.10
CA TYR A 145 7.34 -3.96 -4.20
C TYR A 145 7.95 -4.65 -5.41
N TRP A 146 7.20 -5.59 -5.99
CA TRP A 146 7.48 -6.23 -7.27
C TRP A 146 6.38 -5.88 -8.27
N PRO A 147 6.55 -4.79 -9.05
CA PRO A 147 5.61 -4.42 -10.08
C PRO A 147 5.54 -5.44 -11.22
N PHE A 148 4.34 -5.70 -11.69
CA PHE A 148 4.05 -6.47 -12.89
C PHE A 148 3.99 -5.58 -14.13
N GLY A 149 4.27 -6.18 -15.28
CA GLY A 149 4.06 -5.54 -16.58
C GLY A 149 2.57 -5.36 -16.94
N GLN A 150 1.68 -6.15 -16.33
CA GLN A 150 0.25 -6.18 -16.60
C GLN A 150 -0.59 -6.12 -15.32
N TYR A 151 -1.86 -5.74 -15.44
CA TYR A 151 -2.80 -5.84 -14.34
C TYR A 151 -3.30 -7.27 -14.23
N ILE A 152 -3.43 -7.76 -13.00
CA ILE A 152 -4.00 -9.08 -12.74
C ILE A 152 -5.25 -8.96 -11.87
N SER A 153 -6.10 -9.98 -11.96
CA SER A 153 -7.31 -10.11 -11.14
C SER A 153 -6.95 -10.39 -9.68
N ARG A 154 -7.92 -10.21 -8.78
CA ARG A 154 -7.83 -10.64 -7.39
C ARG A 154 -7.38 -12.10 -7.25
N ASP A 155 -8.00 -13.01 -7.99
CA ASP A 155 -7.71 -14.44 -7.86
C ASP A 155 -6.30 -14.77 -8.35
N GLY A 156 -5.87 -14.14 -9.45
CA GLY A 156 -4.50 -14.27 -9.93
C GLY A 156 -3.48 -13.72 -8.93
N TRP A 157 -3.76 -12.56 -8.34
CA TRP A 157 -2.92 -11.98 -7.31
C TRP A 157 -2.85 -12.84 -6.06
N GLN A 158 -3.98 -13.39 -5.60
CA GLN A 158 -4.04 -14.19 -4.38
C GLN A 158 -3.24 -15.50 -4.50
N ARG A 159 -3.26 -16.16 -5.67
CA ARG A 159 -2.40 -17.33 -5.91
C ARG A 159 -0.92 -16.97 -5.77
N LEU A 160 -0.49 -15.91 -6.47
CA LEU A 160 0.90 -15.45 -6.38
C LEU A 160 1.30 -15.03 -4.97
N ALA A 161 0.41 -14.39 -4.21
CA ALA A 161 0.72 -13.92 -2.86
C ALA A 161 0.77 -15.04 -1.81
N CYS A 162 0.03 -16.14 -2.03
CA CYS A 162 -0.01 -17.28 -1.11
C CYS A 162 1.07 -18.33 -1.38
N ASP A 163 1.59 -18.39 -2.61
CA ASP A 163 2.60 -19.37 -3.02
C ASP A 163 4.05 -18.90 -2.78
N LEU A 164 4.23 -17.74 -2.13
CA LEU A 164 5.53 -17.12 -1.79
C LEU A 164 6.06 -17.47 -0.41
#